data_AF-A0A3E0WT70-F1
#
_entry.id   AF-A0A3E0WT70-F1
#
_cell.length_a   1.000
_cell.length_b   1.000
_cell.length_c   1.000
_cell.angle_alpha   90.00
_cell.angle_beta   90.00
_cell.angle_gamma   90.00
#
_symmetry.space_group_name_H-M   'P 1'
#
loop_
_entity.id
_entity.type
_entity.pdbx_description
1 polymer ?
#
loop_
_entity_poly.entity_id
_entity_poly.type
_entity_poly.pdbx_seq_one_letter_code
_entity_poly.pdbx_strand_id
1 'polypeptide(L)'
;MDKAADYERIAKAMHYIRDRVADQPSLAEIAAHVHMSPFHFQRLFCRWAGTTPKRFLQVLTLERIKRLLAGEEPLLNVSEAAGLSSSSRLYDHFVRLEAVTPGEYRSGGEGLRIDCGVHPTPFGSLFVAMTAKGVCRATFLGETTLDEELKILAATWPRAVVAPAQEVTAAVVSSLFGAATTPNKPISLSVSGTNLQIAVWRALLRIPRGYTVSYSQLAATVGAPGAARAVGNAVGANPVAFFIPCHRVIRQSGALGGYRWGEPRKRIIQIWEYLNAAQSTDNPAHPAPVRWTGSEPVSVKSADRNL
;
A
#
# COMPACT_ATOMS: atom_id res chain seq x y z
N MET A 1 -3.74 11.91 37.17
CA MET A 1 -3.06 12.38 35.93
C MET A 1 -3.88 13.53 35.41
N ASP A 2 -3.32 14.74 35.41
CA ASP A 2 -4.04 15.96 34.99
C ASP A 2 -4.08 16.04 33.46
N LYS A 3 -5.26 15.83 32.88
CA LYS A 3 -5.46 15.80 31.42
C LYS A 3 -5.15 17.16 30.76
N ALA A 4 -5.34 18.26 31.49
CA ALA A 4 -5.07 19.60 30.97
C ALA A 4 -3.57 19.88 30.87
N ALA A 5 -2.81 19.53 31.91
CA ALA A 5 -1.35 19.64 31.89
C ALA A 5 -0.69 18.73 30.83
N ASP A 6 -1.24 17.54 30.61
CA ASP A 6 -0.75 16.63 29.57
C ASP A 6 -1.02 17.17 28.15
N TYR A 7 -2.19 17.79 27.91
CA TYR A 7 -2.51 18.44 26.64
C TYR A 7 -1.53 19.57 26.32
N GLU A 8 -1.33 20.50 27.27
CA GLU A 8 -0.44 21.65 27.09
C GLU A 8 1.00 21.24 26.78
N ARG A 9 1.50 20.18 27.43
CA ARG A 9 2.84 19.64 27.13
C ARG A 9 2.93 19.09 25.72
N ILE A 10 1.92 18.35 25.26
CA ILE A 10 1.91 17.80 23.90
C ILE A 10 1.74 18.90 22.86
N ALA A 11 0.89 19.90 23.10
CA ALA A 11 0.75 21.07 22.24
C ALA A 11 2.08 21.84 22.10
N LYS A 12 2.79 22.10 23.20
CA LYS A 12 4.13 22.72 23.18
C LYS A 12 5.13 21.88 22.39
N ALA A 13 5.15 20.56 22.59
CA ALA A 13 6.02 19.68 21.82
C ALA A 13 5.69 19.70 20.32
N MET A 14 4.41 19.69 19.94
CA MET A 14 4.00 19.77 18.53
C MET A 14 4.39 21.09 17.87
N HIS A 15 4.22 22.22 18.58
CA HIS A 15 4.71 23.52 18.11
C HIS A 15 6.23 23.52 17.94
N TYR A 16 6.97 23.01 18.92
CA TYR A 16 8.42 22.90 18.82
C TYR A 16 8.86 22.08 17.60
N ILE A 17 8.24 20.92 17.37
CA ILE A 17 8.55 20.08 16.19
C ILE A 17 8.24 20.85 14.90
N ARG A 18 7.07 21.51 14.81
CA ARG A 18 6.65 22.27 13.61
C ARG A 18 7.60 23.43 13.29
N ASP A 19 8.02 24.17 14.30
CA ASP A 19 8.84 25.36 14.11
C ASP A 19 10.31 24.98 13.81
N ARG A 20 10.73 23.75 14.15
CA ARG A 20 12.09 23.22 14.01
C ARG A 20 12.21 22.07 13.00
N VAL A 21 11.26 21.90 12.07
CA VAL A 21 11.30 20.78 11.09
C VAL A 21 12.62 20.74 10.30
N ALA A 22 13.17 21.91 9.94
CA ALA A 22 14.44 21.99 9.21
C ALA A 22 15.64 21.45 10.01
N ASP A 23 15.59 21.57 11.33
CA ASP A 23 16.68 21.18 12.22
C ASP A 23 16.64 19.67 12.53
N GLN A 24 15.57 18.96 12.13
CA GLN A 24 15.34 17.54 12.37
C GLN A 24 15.59 17.10 13.84
N PRO A 25 14.89 17.71 14.81
CA PRO A 25 15.17 17.48 16.23
C PRO A 25 14.95 16.02 16.63
N SER A 26 15.88 15.50 17.42
CA SER A 26 15.82 14.17 18.01
C SER A 26 14.74 14.07 19.09
N LEU A 27 14.35 12.83 19.43
CA LEU A 27 13.41 12.58 20.52
C LEU A 27 13.90 13.18 21.85
N ALA A 28 15.22 13.19 22.08
CA ALA A 28 15.81 13.72 23.30
C ALA A 28 15.66 15.25 23.39
N GLU A 29 15.90 15.95 22.28
CA GLU A 29 15.75 17.41 22.22
C GLU A 29 14.29 17.84 22.40
N ILE A 30 13.36 17.15 21.75
CA ILE A 30 11.92 17.42 21.90
C ILE A 30 11.46 17.17 23.35
N ALA A 31 11.90 16.05 23.94
CA ALA A 31 11.53 15.71 25.32
C ALA A 31 12.13 16.70 26.33
N ALA A 32 13.38 17.13 26.11
CA ALA A 32 14.04 18.16 26.93
C ALA A 32 13.30 19.50 26.88
N HIS A 33 12.79 19.90 25.71
CA HIS A 33 12.01 21.13 25.55
C HIS A 33 10.73 21.17 26.41
N VAL A 34 10.15 20.01 26.70
CA VAL A 34 8.96 19.89 27.57
C VAL A 34 9.29 19.34 28.97
N HIS A 35 10.58 19.34 29.34
CA HIS A 35 11.09 18.88 30.63
C HIS A 35 10.68 17.44 30.99
N MET A 36 10.75 16.52 30.02
CA MET A 36 10.42 15.11 30.20
C MET A 36 11.57 14.19 29.79
N SER A 37 11.58 12.98 30.35
CA SER A 37 12.44 11.92 29.82
C SER A 37 11.93 11.45 28.45
N PRO A 38 12.81 11.04 27.52
CA PRO A 38 12.43 10.59 26.18
C PRO A 38 11.39 9.46 26.19
N PHE A 39 11.55 8.49 27.10
CA PHE A 39 10.66 7.35 27.22
C PHE A 39 9.24 7.75 27.65
N HIS A 40 9.12 8.60 28.69
CA HIS A 40 7.82 9.07 29.15
C HIS A 40 7.14 9.99 28.13
N PHE A 41 7.91 10.87 27.50
CA PHE A 41 7.41 11.74 26.45
C PHE A 41 6.86 10.94 25.27
N GLN A 42 7.59 9.94 24.76
CA GLN A 42 7.12 9.11 23.65
C GLN A 42 5.80 8.40 23.99
N ARG A 43 5.67 7.81 25.19
CA ARG A 43 4.42 7.17 25.61
C ARG A 43 3.26 8.17 25.70
N LEU A 44 3.50 9.34 26.28
CA LEU A 44 2.50 10.39 26.41
C LEU A 44 2.05 10.90 25.04
N PHE A 45 3.00 11.18 24.15
CA PHE A 45 2.74 11.65 22.79
C PHE A 45 1.96 10.61 21.99
N CYS A 46 2.35 9.33 22.02
CA CYS A 46 1.59 8.26 21.37
C CYS A 46 0.16 8.15 21.89
N ARG A 47 -0.04 8.30 23.21
CA ARG A 47 -1.37 8.24 23.82
C ARG A 47 -2.27 9.39 23.39
N TRP A 48 -1.72 10.60 23.28
CA TRP A 48 -2.48 11.81 22.93
C TRP A 48 -2.63 12.01 21.42
N ALA A 49 -1.55 11.90 20.66
CA ALA A 49 -1.50 12.18 19.22
C ALA A 49 -1.83 10.97 18.34
N GLY A 50 -1.95 9.77 18.91
CA GLY A 50 -2.17 8.53 18.17
C GLY A 50 -1.00 8.08 17.29
N THR A 51 0.16 8.76 17.37
CA THR A 51 1.34 8.50 16.56
C THR A 51 2.63 8.79 17.34
N THR A 52 3.78 8.39 16.83
CA THR A 52 5.08 8.68 17.48
C THR A 52 5.58 10.08 17.11
N PRO A 53 6.40 10.74 17.96
CA PRO A 53 7.03 12.03 17.62
C PRO A 53 7.83 11.97 16.32
N LYS A 54 8.57 10.88 16.10
CA LYS A 54 9.34 10.65 14.87
C LYS A 54 8.44 10.62 13.63
N ARG A 55 7.31 9.91 13.69
CA ARG A 55 6.37 9.84 12.58
C ARG A 55 5.69 11.18 12.34
N PHE A 56 5.39 11.93 13.39
CA PHE A 56 4.86 13.30 13.27
C PHE A 56 5.86 14.23 12.57
N LEU A 57 7.14 14.23 12.98
CA LEU A 57 8.20 14.98 12.31
C LEU A 57 8.34 14.57 10.83
N GLN A 58 8.29 13.27 10.52
CA GLN A 58 8.36 12.77 9.15
C GLN A 58 7.21 13.29 8.26
N VAL A 59 5.99 13.37 8.80
CA VAL A 59 4.82 13.92 8.09
C VAL A 59 5.01 15.42 7.82
N LEU A 60 5.42 16.20 8.83
CA LEU A 60 5.68 17.63 8.63
C LEU A 60 6.84 17.90 7.66
N THR A 61 7.87 17.06 7.70
CA THR A 61 8.99 17.10 6.76
C THR A 61 8.50 16.86 5.34
N LEU A 62 7.61 15.88 5.14
CA LEU A 62 7.00 15.60 3.85
C LEU A 62 6.14 16.76 3.34
N GLU A 63 5.29 17.34 4.18
CA GLU A 63 4.48 18.52 3.82
C GLU A 63 5.34 19.71 3.40
N ARG A 64 6.49 19.90 4.07
CA ARG A 64 7.48 20.90 3.67
C ARG A 64 8.09 20.57 2.31
N ILE A 65 8.53 19.33 2.09
CA ILE A 65 9.10 18.92 0.79
C ILE A 65 8.06 19.09 -0.33
N LYS A 66 6.80 18.71 -0.12
CA LYS A 66 5.72 18.90 -1.10
C LYS A 66 5.57 20.37 -1.52
N ARG A 67 5.63 21.30 -0.57
CA ARG A 67 5.60 22.75 -0.86
C ARG A 67 6.83 23.21 -1.65
N LEU A 68 8.01 22.69 -1.31
CA LEU A 68 9.26 23.02 -2.01
C LEU A 68 9.32 22.41 -3.43
N LEU A 69 8.71 21.24 -3.64
CA LEU A 69 8.61 20.59 -4.96
C LEU A 69 7.65 21.28 -5.93
N ALA A 70 6.83 22.24 -5.47
CA ALA A 70 5.98 23.03 -6.33
C ALA A 70 6.78 24.03 -7.20
N GLY A 71 8.03 24.33 -6.83
CA GLY A 71 8.96 25.10 -7.67
C GLY A 71 9.82 24.21 -8.58
N GLU A 72 10.62 24.85 -9.44
CA GLU A 72 11.49 24.16 -10.41
C GLU A 72 12.87 23.76 -9.82
N GLU A 73 13.09 23.99 -8.53
CA GLU A 73 14.37 23.74 -7.85
C GLU A 73 14.88 22.30 -8.04
N PRO A 74 16.20 22.08 -8.23
CA PRO A 74 16.81 20.76 -8.23
C PRO A 74 16.48 19.98 -6.95
N LEU A 75 16.31 18.65 -7.06
CA LEU A 75 15.97 17.79 -5.92
C LEU A 75 17.00 17.87 -4.77
N LEU A 76 18.26 18.22 -5.09
CA LEU A 76 19.30 18.45 -4.09
C LEU A 76 18.97 19.66 -3.21
N ASN A 77 18.67 20.81 -3.80
CA ASN A 77 18.28 22.04 -3.10
C ASN A 77 17.02 21.81 -2.25
N VAL A 78 16.05 21.07 -2.78
CA VAL A 78 14.84 20.70 -2.05
C VAL A 78 15.16 19.84 -0.82
N SER A 79 16.14 18.93 -0.92
CA SER A 79 16.55 18.08 0.19
C SER A 79 17.24 18.87 1.30
N GLU A 80 18.15 19.79 0.94
CA GLU A 80 18.83 20.67 1.89
C GLU A 80 17.85 21.61 2.59
N ALA A 81 16.97 22.26 1.82
CA ALA A 81 15.93 23.14 2.35
C ALA A 81 14.90 22.42 3.23
N ALA A 82 14.76 21.10 3.09
CA ALA A 82 13.92 20.27 3.95
C ALA A 82 14.64 19.77 5.22
N GLY A 83 15.93 20.07 5.39
CA GLY A 83 16.73 19.59 6.53
C GLY A 83 17.22 18.15 6.37
N LEU A 84 17.19 17.61 5.14
CA LEU A 84 17.57 16.23 4.88
C LEU A 84 19.04 16.14 4.48
N SER A 85 19.73 15.10 4.99
CA SER A 85 21.17 14.92 4.73
C SER A 85 21.53 14.48 3.31
N SER A 86 20.54 14.21 2.44
CA SER A 86 20.76 13.91 1.02
C SER A 86 19.43 13.85 0.23
N SER A 87 19.55 13.96 -1.10
CA SER A 87 18.45 13.68 -2.04
C SER A 87 17.90 12.25 -1.91
N SER A 88 18.73 11.28 -1.52
CA SER A 88 18.29 9.91 -1.22
C SER A 88 17.34 9.86 -0.02
N ARG A 89 17.52 10.71 1.00
CA ARG A 89 16.60 10.80 2.16
C ARG A 89 15.25 11.42 1.76
N LEU A 90 15.27 12.36 0.80
CA LEU A 90 14.07 12.97 0.23
C LEU A 90 13.28 11.94 -0.55
N TYR A 91 13.97 11.19 -1.43
CA TYR A 91 13.41 10.04 -2.12
C TYR A 91 12.80 9.05 -1.12
N ASP A 92 13.53 8.72 -0.06
CA ASP A 92 13.06 7.84 0.99
C ASP A 92 11.78 8.32 1.68
N HIS A 93 11.64 9.63 1.94
CA HIS A 93 10.42 10.21 2.54
C HIS A 93 9.22 10.07 1.60
N PHE A 94 9.39 10.45 0.34
CA PHE A 94 8.35 10.36 -0.68
C PHE A 94 7.87 8.94 -0.87
N VAL A 95 8.80 8.01 -1.10
CA VAL A 95 8.42 6.63 -1.32
C VAL A 95 7.92 5.95 -0.03
N ARG A 96 8.28 6.42 1.17
CA ARG A 96 7.75 5.85 2.44
C ARG A 96 6.36 6.37 2.81
N LEU A 97 6.02 7.62 2.46
CA LEU A 97 4.81 8.27 2.94
C LEU A 97 3.78 8.55 1.83
N GLU A 98 4.23 8.84 0.61
CA GLU A 98 3.38 9.11 -0.57
C GLU A 98 3.38 7.97 -1.59
N ALA A 99 4.24 6.97 -1.40
CA ALA A 99 4.37 5.83 -2.30
C ALA A 99 4.76 6.18 -3.75
N VAL A 100 5.02 7.43 -4.10
CA VAL A 100 5.55 7.85 -5.42
C VAL A 100 6.95 8.44 -5.28
N THR A 101 7.72 8.50 -6.36
CA THR A 101 9.00 9.22 -6.32
C THR A 101 8.79 10.74 -6.30
N PRO A 102 9.77 11.53 -5.84
CA PRO A 102 9.69 13.00 -5.87
C PRO A 102 9.51 13.56 -7.28
N GLY A 103 10.12 12.91 -8.29
CA GLY A 103 9.99 13.28 -9.69
C GLY A 103 8.59 13.00 -10.24
N GLU A 104 8.02 11.82 -9.93
CA GLU A 104 6.63 11.48 -10.30
C GLU A 104 5.61 12.35 -9.57
N TYR A 105 5.87 12.69 -8.31
CA TYR A 105 5.04 13.63 -7.57
C TYR A 105 5.10 15.03 -8.18
N ARG A 106 6.31 15.51 -8.50
CA ARG A 106 6.51 16.80 -9.17
C ARG A 106 5.82 16.81 -10.53
N SER A 107 5.99 15.78 -11.35
CA SER A 107 5.37 15.68 -12.67
C SER A 107 3.84 15.54 -12.58
N GLY A 108 3.30 15.06 -11.46
CA GLY A 108 1.86 14.87 -11.26
C GLY A 108 1.23 13.94 -12.29
N GLY A 109 2.02 13.12 -12.99
CA GLY A 109 1.55 12.33 -14.14
C GLY A 109 1.58 13.07 -15.48
N GLU A 110 2.31 14.17 -15.62
CA GLU A 110 2.51 14.82 -16.92
C GLU A 110 3.07 13.83 -17.96
N GLY A 111 2.40 13.73 -19.10
CA GLY A 111 2.70 12.73 -20.14
C GLY A 111 2.24 11.30 -19.82
N LEU A 112 1.66 11.05 -18.64
CA LEU A 112 1.08 9.76 -18.28
C LEU A 112 -0.32 9.64 -18.86
N ARG A 113 -0.54 8.61 -19.69
CA ARG A 113 -1.87 8.17 -20.09
C ARG A 113 -2.31 7.00 -19.21
N ILE A 114 -3.54 7.09 -18.71
CA ILE A 114 -4.21 6.04 -17.92
C ILE A 114 -5.45 5.59 -18.69
N ASP A 115 -5.38 4.39 -19.24
CA ASP A 115 -6.46 3.74 -19.96
C ASP A 115 -7.35 2.98 -18.96
N CYS A 116 -8.66 3.25 -18.97
CA CYS A 116 -9.59 2.66 -18.00
C CYS A 116 -10.85 2.04 -18.64
N GLY A 117 -11.43 1.05 -17.96
CA GLY A 117 -12.67 0.40 -18.38
C GLY A 117 -13.34 -0.35 -17.23
N VAL A 118 -14.62 -0.69 -17.42
CA VAL A 118 -15.43 -1.43 -16.44
C VAL A 118 -15.91 -2.72 -17.06
N HIS A 119 -15.61 -3.85 -16.43
CA HIS A 119 -15.83 -5.17 -17.02
C HIS A 119 -16.70 -6.04 -16.13
N PRO A 120 -17.72 -6.74 -16.68
CA PRO A 120 -18.43 -7.75 -15.93
C PRO A 120 -17.48 -8.93 -15.63
N THR A 121 -17.50 -9.40 -14.39
CA THR A 121 -16.74 -10.60 -13.97
C THR A 121 -17.65 -11.51 -13.14
N PRO A 122 -17.26 -12.78 -12.91
CA PRO A 122 -18.00 -13.67 -12.00
C PRO A 122 -18.19 -13.13 -10.58
N PHE A 123 -17.45 -12.09 -10.19
CA PHE A 123 -17.43 -11.53 -8.84
C PHE A 123 -18.00 -10.10 -8.78
N GLY A 124 -18.71 -9.68 -9.84
CA GLY A 124 -19.28 -8.34 -10.03
C GLY A 124 -18.49 -7.50 -11.03
N SER A 125 -18.91 -6.25 -11.22
CA SER A 125 -18.23 -5.32 -12.13
C SER A 125 -16.86 -4.92 -11.58
N LEU A 126 -15.81 -5.10 -12.37
CA LEU A 126 -14.45 -4.76 -12.04
C LEU A 126 -14.02 -3.54 -12.86
N PHE A 127 -13.75 -2.42 -12.18
CA PHE A 127 -13.04 -1.29 -12.77
C PHE A 127 -11.56 -1.63 -12.87
N VAL A 128 -10.95 -1.36 -14.03
CA VAL A 128 -9.52 -1.55 -14.27
C VAL A 128 -8.96 -0.28 -14.90
N ALA A 129 -7.81 0.18 -14.40
CA ALA A 129 -7.03 1.26 -14.97
C ALA A 129 -5.57 0.82 -15.13
N MET A 130 -4.97 1.18 -16.26
CA MET A 130 -3.63 0.78 -16.64
C MET A 130 -2.87 1.91 -17.32
N THR A 131 -1.55 1.84 -17.17
CA THR A 131 -0.59 2.71 -17.86
C THR A 131 0.20 1.87 -18.85
N ALA A 132 1.07 2.50 -19.64
CA ALA A 132 2.03 1.77 -20.49
C ALA A 132 2.93 0.79 -19.70
N LYS A 133 3.09 0.98 -18.38
CA LYS A 133 3.88 0.10 -17.51
C LYS A 133 3.09 -1.11 -17.00
N GLY A 134 1.76 -1.06 -17.00
CA GLY A 134 0.91 -2.12 -16.46
C GLY A 134 -0.33 -1.62 -15.71
N VAL A 135 -1.06 -2.57 -15.11
CA VAL A 135 -2.26 -2.28 -14.31
C VAL A 135 -1.87 -1.53 -13.04
N CYS A 136 -2.37 -0.30 -12.89
CA CYS A 136 -2.08 0.55 -11.74
C CYS A 136 -3.22 0.57 -10.71
N ARG A 137 -4.44 0.22 -11.12
CA ARG A 137 -5.60 0.15 -10.23
C ARG A 137 -6.64 -0.82 -10.74
N ALA A 138 -7.22 -1.59 -9.82
CA ALA A 138 -8.38 -2.43 -10.09
C ALA A 138 -9.26 -2.52 -8.84
N THR A 139 -10.55 -2.28 -8.99
CA THR A 139 -11.51 -2.25 -7.87
C THR A 139 -12.84 -2.88 -8.31
N PHE A 140 -13.38 -3.78 -7.47
CA PHE A 140 -14.76 -4.21 -7.63
C PHE A 140 -15.72 -3.07 -7.27
N LEU A 141 -16.57 -2.70 -8.23
CA LEU A 141 -17.64 -1.73 -8.04
C LEU A 141 -18.77 -2.34 -7.19
N GLY A 142 -19.51 -1.47 -6.51
CA GLY A 142 -20.64 -1.84 -5.65
C GLY A 142 -20.58 -1.08 -4.32
N GLU A 143 -19.51 -1.29 -3.54
CA GLU A 143 -19.23 -0.47 -2.34
C GLU A 143 -18.62 0.89 -2.71
N THR A 144 -18.01 0.98 -3.88
CA THR A 144 -17.52 2.22 -4.47
C THR A 144 -18.06 2.40 -5.89
N THR A 145 -18.13 3.65 -6.33
CA THR A 145 -18.64 4.05 -7.64
C THR A 145 -17.51 4.32 -8.64
N LEU A 146 -17.83 4.31 -9.93
CA LEU A 146 -16.87 4.67 -10.98
C LEU A 146 -16.33 6.10 -10.77
N ASP A 147 -17.21 7.05 -10.42
CA ASP A 147 -16.82 8.44 -10.19
C ASP A 147 -15.83 8.59 -9.02
N GLU A 148 -15.98 7.81 -7.95
CA GLU A 148 -15.02 7.79 -6.85
C GLU A 148 -13.66 7.26 -7.28
N GLU A 149 -13.61 6.20 -8.08
CA GLU A 149 -12.35 5.65 -8.58
C GLU A 149 -11.66 6.61 -9.58
N LEU A 150 -12.42 7.29 -10.43
CA LEU A 150 -11.91 8.34 -11.31
C LEU A 150 -11.38 9.54 -10.50
N LYS A 151 -12.06 9.95 -9.43
CA LYS A 151 -11.58 10.99 -8.51
C LYS A 151 -10.28 10.58 -7.82
N ILE A 152 -10.15 9.32 -7.42
CA ILE A 152 -8.91 8.81 -6.82
C ILE A 152 -7.76 8.87 -7.84
N LEU A 153 -8.00 8.47 -9.09
CA LEU A 153 -6.99 8.57 -10.14
C LEU A 153 -6.58 10.03 -10.40
N ALA A 154 -7.54 10.95 -10.50
CA ALA A 154 -7.26 12.37 -10.67
C ALA A 154 -6.52 12.99 -9.47
N ALA A 155 -6.83 12.56 -8.24
CA ALA A 155 -6.11 13.01 -7.05
C ALA A 155 -4.68 12.45 -6.97
N THR A 156 -4.47 11.22 -7.45
CA THR A 156 -3.15 10.56 -7.45
C THR A 156 -2.28 11.12 -8.58
N TRP A 157 -2.86 11.39 -9.73
CA TRP A 157 -2.19 11.81 -10.96
C TRP A 157 -2.89 13.04 -11.57
N PRO A 158 -2.77 14.23 -10.96
CA PRO A 158 -3.53 15.42 -11.35
C PRO A 158 -3.24 15.94 -12.76
N ARG A 159 -2.10 15.57 -13.35
CA ARG A 159 -1.68 15.96 -14.70
C ARG A 159 -1.68 14.79 -15.70
N ALA A 160 -2.22 13.63 -15.32
CA ALA A 160 -2.38 12.49 -16.23
C ALA A 160 -3.64 12.63 -17.09
N VAL A 161 -3.59 12.03 -18.29
CA VAL A 161 -4.76 11.89 -19.16
C VAL A 161 -5.42 10.55 -18.83
N VAL A 162 -6.57 10.60 -18.16
CA VAL A 162 -7.42 9.41 -17.94
C VAL A 162 -8.41 9.30 -19.10
N ALA A 163 -8.40 8.17 -19.80
CA ALA A 163 -9.21 7.95 -20.98
C ALA A 163 -9.92 6.59 -20.96
N PRO A 164 -11.19 6.52 -21.41
CA PRO A 164 -11.85 5.25 -21.65
C PRO A 164 -11.11 4.44 -22.72
N ALA A 165 -10.84 3.18 -22.43
CA ALA A 165 -10.17 2.24 -23.32
C ALA A 165 -10.65 0.82 -22.99
N GLN A 166 -11.92 0.56 -23.32
CA GLN A 166 -12.63 -0.66 -22.93
C GLN A 166 -11.97 -1.90 -23.55
N GLU A 167 -11.55 -1.84 -24.81
CA GLU A 167 -10.96 -2.97 -25.54
C GLU A 167 -9.61 -3.38 -24.96
N VAL A 168 -8.76 -2.40 -24.66
CA VAL A 168 -7.42 -2.62 -24.08
C VAL A 168 -7.54 -3.26 -22.70
N THR A 169 -8.43 -2.71 -21.86
CA THR A 169 -8.64 -3.20 -20.51
C THR A 169 -9.38 -4.54 -20.47
N ALA A 170 -10.27 -4.80 -21.43
CA ALA A 170 -10.98 -6.08 -21.57
C ALA A 170 -10.02 -7.25 -21.80
N ALA A 171 -9.01 -7.08 -22.66
CA ALA A 171 -8.04 -8.13 -22.95
C ALA A 171 -7.34 -8.65 -21.67
N VAL A 172 -7.01 -7.73 -20.75
CA VAL A 172 -6.39 -8.08 -19.47
C VAL A 172 -7.39 -8.81 -18.55
N VAL A 173 -8.63 -8.35 -18.47
CA VAL A 173 -9.68 -9.01 -17.66
C VAL A 173 -10.01 -10.41 -18.20
N SER A 174 -10.13 -10.56 -19.52
CA SER A 174 -10.37 -11.86 -20.17
C SER A 174 -9.24 -12.85 -19.89
N SER A 175 -7.99 -12.41 -19.80
CA SER A 175 -6.86 -13.30 -19.45
C SER A 175 -6.92 -13.83 -18.00
N LEU A 176 -7.69 -13.20 -17.12
CA LEU A 176 -7.83 -13.60 -15.72
C LEU A 176 -9.02 -14.53 -15.46
N PHE A 177 -10.13 -14.32 -16.18
CA PHE A 177 -11.41 -15.00 -15.96
C PHE A 177 -11.86 -15.87 -17.15
N GLY A 178 -11.12 -15.88 -18.26
CA GLY A 178 -11.45 -16.66 -19.45
C GLY A 178 -11.34 -18.18 -19.25
N ALA A 179 -12.12 -18.93 -20.03
CA ALA A 179 -12.28 -20.39 -19.91
C ALA A 179 -11.05 -21.22 -20.32
N ALA A 180 -10.02 -20.61 -20.91
CA ALA A 180 -8.81 -21.30 -21.31
C ALA A 180 -7.62 -20.33 -21.33
N THR A 181 -6.46 -20.89 -21.05
CA THR A 181 -5.10 -20.32 -21.11
C THR A 181 -4.64 -19.49 -19.91
N THR A 182 -3.64 -20.03 -19.22
CA THR A 182 -2.56 -19.22 -18.66
C THR A 182 -2.22 -18.08 -19.62
N PRO A 183 -2.19 -16.81 -19.16
CA PRO A 183 -1.81 -15.71 -20.03
C PRO A 183 -0.50 -16.04 -20.76
N ASN A 184 -0.51 -15.98 -22.10
CA ASN A 184 0.68 -16.23 -22.92
C ASN A 184 1.81 -15.22 -22.61
N LYS A 185 1.47 -14.11 -21.95
CA LYS A 185 2.37 -13.09 -21.43
C LYS A 185 1.99 -12.72 -20.00
N PRO A 186 2.94 -12.59 -19.07
CA PRO A 186 2.64 -12.12 -17.71
C PRO A 186 2.02 -10.72 -17.75
N ILE A 187 0.97 -10.52 -16.96
CA ILE A 187 0.34 -9.21 -16.77
C ILE A 187 1.27 -8.36 -15.90
N SER A 188 1.74 -7.24 -16.45
CA SER A 188 2.53 -6.26 -15.69
C SER A 188 1.64 -5.46 -14.75
N LEU A 189 2.10 -5.29 -13.52
CA LEU A 189 1.52 -4.37 -12.56
C LEU A 189 2.39 -3.10 -12.54
N SER A 190 1.76 -1.97 -12.22
CA SER A 190 2.45 -0.71 -12.02
C SER A 190 1.86 -0.04 -10.79
N VAL A 191 2.14 -0.64 -9.63
CA VAL A 191 1.63 -0.18 -8.33
C VAL A 191 2.78 0.27 -7.45
N SER A 192 2.49 1.24 -6.59
CA SER A 192 3.47 1.79 -5.68
C SER A 192 2.91 1.83 -4.26
N GLY A 193 3.79 1.64 -3.27
CA GLY A 193 3.42 1.52 -1.87
C GLY A 193 4.63 1.71 -0.95
N THR A 194 4.36 1.73 0.36
CA THR A 194 5.42 1.65 1.37
C THR A 194 6.24 0.35 1.20
N ASN A 195 7.46 0.31 1.73
CA ASN A 195 8.29 -0.91 1.74
C ASN A 195 7.53 -2.15 2.22
N LEU A 196 6.79 -2.01 3.33
CA LEU A 196 6.02 -3.12 3.88
C LEU A 196 4.88 -3.53 2.94
N GLN A 197 4.17 -2.57 2.35
CA GLN A 197 3.13 -2.85 1.36
C GLN A 197 3.67 -3.62 0.16
N ILE A 198 4.74 -3.13 -0.46
CA ILE A 198 5.36 -3.80 -1.62
C ILE A 198 5.86 -5.20 -1.26
N ALA A 199 6.53 -5.36 -0.12
CA ALA A 199 6.99 -6.67 0.34
C ALA A 199 5.82 -7.64 0.56
N VAL A 200 4.73 -7.17 1.18
CA VAL A 200 3.50 -7.95 1.37
C VAL A 200 2.86 -8.30 0.04
N TRP A 201 2.72 -7.36 -0.89
CA TRP A 201 2.10 -7.60 -2.20
C TRP A 201 2.92 -8.58 -3.05
N ARG A 202 4.25 -8.50 -3.01
CA ARG A 202 5.15 -9.51 -3.62
C ARG A 202 4.95 -10.90 -3.01
N ALA A 203 4.84 -10.98 -1.68
CA ALA A 203 4.58 -12.24 -1.00
C ALA A 203 3.20 -12.81 -1.36
N LEU A 204 2.17 -11.96 -1.52
CA LEU A 204 0.84 -12.38 -1.96
C LEU A 204 0.88 -13.03 -3.35
N LEU A 205 1.59 -12.43 -4.31
CA LEU A 205 1.72 -12.97 -5.67
C LEU A 205 2.35 -14.38 -5.72
N ARG A 206 3.13 -14.77 -4.71
CA ARG A 206 3.74 -16.11 -4.61
C ARG A 206 2.78 -17.19 -4.08
N ILE A 207 1.64 -16.80 -3.51
CA ILE A 207 0.65 -17.77 -2.99
C ILE A 207 -0.08 -18.37 -4.20
N PRO A 208 -0.08 -19.69 -4.44
CA PRO A 208 -0.76 -20.26 -5.59
C PRO A 208 -2.30 -20.15 -5.51
N ARG A 209 -2.99 -20.25 -6.65
CA ARG A 209 -4.47 -20.30 -6.70
C ARG A 209 -5.00 -21.47 -5.87
N GLY A 210 -6.06 -21.25 -5.10
CA GLY A 210 -6.68 -22.27 -4.26
C GLY A 210 -5.99 -22.50 -2.90
N TYR A 211 -4.82 -21.89 -2.67
CA TYR A 211 -4.13 -21.94 -1.38
C TYR A 211 -4.42 -20.71 -0.54
N THR A 212 -4.34 -20.86 0.78
CA THR A 212 -4.48 -19.75 1.72
C THR A 212 -3.34 -19.68 2.74
N VAL A 213 -3.11 -18.50 3.29
CA VAL A 213 -2.08 -18.24 4.31
C VAL A 213 -2.67 -17.40 5.46
N SER A 214 -2.20 -17.58 6.70
CA SER A 214 -2.62 -16.70 7.78
C SER A 214 -1.87 -15.35 7.75
N TYR A 215 -2.46 -14.29 8.32
CA TYR A 215 -1.75 -13.01 8.51
C TYR A 215 -0.43 -13.16 9.29
N SER A 216 -0.37 -14.07 10.27
CA SER A 216 0.84 -14.36 11.04
C SER A 216 1.92 -15.06 10.22
N GLN A 217 1.53 -16.02 9.37
CA GLN A 217 2.45 -16.68 8.44
C GLN A 217 2.98 -15.69 7.40
N LEU A 218 2.10 -14.87 6.81
CA LEU A 218 2.50 -13.84 5.85
C LEU A 218 3.48 -12.84 6.48
N ALA A 219 3.26 -12.47 7.75
CA ALA A 219 4.17 -11.60 8.50
C ALA A 219 5.56 -12.23 8.70
N ALA A 220 5.63 -13.53 8.96
CA ALA A 220 6.90 -14.25 9.02
C ALA A 220 7.59 -14.28 7.64
N THR A 221 6.86 -14.54 6.56
CA THR A 221 7.40 -14.60 5.19
C THR A 221 8.06 -13.28 4.75
N VAL A 222 7.53 -12.13 5.18
CA VAL A 222 8.08 -10.80 4.86
C VAL A 222 9.13 -10.32 5.87
N GLY A 223 9.61 -11.18 6.76
CA GLY A 223 10.66 -10.84 7.74
C GLY A 223 10.19 -9.93 8.87
N ALA A 224 8.88 -9.88 9.14
CA ALA A 224 8.28 -9.07 10.21
C ALA A 224 7.45 -9.92 11.19
N PRO A 225 8.05 -10.94 11.85
CA PRO A 225 7.34 -11.78 12.80
C PRO A 225 6.71 -10.94 13.92
N GLY A 226 5.45 -11.22 14.28
CA GLY A 226 4.69 -10.45 15.27
C GLY A 226 3.98 -9.20 14.71
N ALA A 227 4.25 -8.79 13.47
CA ALA A 227 3.64 -7.60 12.86
C ALA A 227 2.32 -7.87 12.11
N ALA A 228 1.54 -8.88 12.52
CA ALA A 228 0.34 -9.35 11.80
C ALA A 228 -0.69 -8.24 11.53
N ARG A 229 -0.86 -7.27 12.45
CA ARG A 229 -1.76 -6.12 12.25
C ARG A 229 -1.26 -5.16 11.17
N ALA A 230 0.04 -4.84 11.15
CA ALA A 230 0.63 -3.99 10.13
C ALA A 230 0.58 -4.65 8.75
N VAL A 231 0.81 -5.96 8.69
CA VAL A 231 0.64 -6.77 7.48
C VAL A 231 -0.82 -6.80 7.04
N GLY A 232 -1.78 -6.92 7.95
CA GLY A 232 -3.21 -6.82 7.63
C GLY A 232 -3.58 -5.49 6.97
N ASN A 233 -3.04 -4.37 7.47
CA ASN A 233 -3.22 -3.06 6.84
C ASN A 233 -2.59 -3.00 5.44
N ALA A 234 -1.40 -3.58 5.26
CA ALA A 234 -0.74 -3.66 3.95
C ALA A 234 -1.53 -4.51 2.94
N VAL A 235 -2.11 -5.64 3.38
CA VAL A 235 -3.02 -6.48 2.58
C VAL A 235 -4.26 -5.70 2.15
N GLY A 236 -4.86 -4.94 3.08
CA GLY A 236 -6.04 -4.11 2.80
C GLY A 236 -5.78 -2.92 1.87
N ALA A 237 -4.54 -2.42 1.85
CA ALA A 237 -4.10 -1.32 0.99
C ALA A 237 -3.82 -1.74 -0.47
N ASN A 238 -4.09 -2.99 -0.85
CA ASN A 238 -3.93 -3.46 -2.22
C ASN A 238 -4.73 -2.58 -3.21
N PRO A 239 -4.08 -1.93 -4.20
CA PRO A 239 -4.74 -1.08 -5.18
C PRO A 239 -5.30 -1.84 -6.39
N VAL A 240 -4.92 -3.11 -6.59
CA VAL A 240 -5.30 -3.93 -7.74
C VAL A 240 -5.98 -5.22 -7.27
N ALA A 241 -7.28 -5.10 -6.99
CA ALA A 241 -8.14 -6.21 -6.59
C ALA A 241 -7.95 -7.41 -7.53
N PHE A 242 -7.92 -8.62 -6.97
CA PHE A 242 -7.75 -9.89 -7.68
C PHE A 242 -6.36 -10.10 -8.34
N PHE A 243 -5.78 -9.09 -9.00
CA PHE A 243 -4.43 -9.15 -9.58
C PHE A 243 -3.36 -9.45 -8.52
N ILE A 244 -3.38 -8.70 -7.42
CA ILE A 244 -2.65 -9.06 -6.20
C ILE A 244 -3.63 -9.85 -5.31
N PRO A 245 -3.35 -11.13 -5.00
CA PRO A 245 -4.35 -12.04 -4.44
C PRO A 245 -4.51 -11.88 -2.92
N CYS A 246 -4.89 -10.68 -2.47
CA CYS A 246 -5.11 -10.38 -1.05
C CYS A 246 -6.25 -11.18 -0.42
N HIS A 247 -7.17 -11.72 -1.24
CA HIS A 247 -8.23 -12.63 -0.79
C HIS A 247 -7.69 -13.95 -0.27
N ARG A 248 -6.45 -14.37 -0.58
CA ARG A 248 -5.85 -15.63 -0.09
C ARG A 248 -5.36 -15.57 1.36
N VAL A 249 -5.45 -14.42 2.03
CA VAL A 249 -5.04 -14.25 3.43
C VAL A 249 -6.22 -14.43 4.38
N ILE A 250 -6.08 -15.26 5.40
CA ILE A 250 -7.12 -15.54 6.41
C ILE A 250 -6.62 -15.34 7.84
N ARG A 251 -7.52 -15.38 8.83
CA ARG A 251 -7.15 -15.39 10.25
C ARG A 251 -6.52 -16.74 10.61
N GLN A 252 -5.65 -16.74 11.62
CA GLN A 252 -5.01 -17.97 12.12
C GLN A 252 -6.02 -19.00 12.65
N SER A 253 -7.21 -18.55 13.09
CA SER A 253 -8.32 -19.42 13.51
C SER A 253 -9.03 -20.14 12.36
N GLY A 254 -8.68 -19.86 11.10
CA GLY A 254 -9.39 -20.36 9.92
C GLY A 254 -10.54 -19.48 9.45
N ALA A 255 -10.93 -18.47 10.22
CA ALA A 255 -11.93 -17.49 9.78
C ALA A 255 -11.39 -16.60 8.64
N LEU A 256 -12.25 -16.18 7.70
CA LEU A 256 -11.84 -15.40 6.53
C LEU A 256 -11.14 -14.08 6.89
N GLY A 257 -11.64 -13.37 7.90
CA GLY A 257 -11.19 -12.01 8.19
C GLY A 257 -11.64 -11.00 7.12
N GLY A 258 -11.18 -9.76 7.26
CA GLY A 258 -11.65 -8.66 6.42
C GLY A 258 -11.27 -8.80 4.94
N TYR A 259 -12.08 -8.15 4.10
CA TYR A 259 -11.80 -7.90 2.69
C TYR A 259 -12.27 -6.51 2.33
N ARG A 260 -11.47 -5.76 1.57
CA ARG A 260 -11.81 -4.38 1.19
C ARG A 260 -13.14 -4.28 0.41
N TRP A 261 -13.49 -5.34 -0.32
CA TRP A 261 -14.70 -5.44 -1.12
C TRP A 261 -15.65 -6.51 -0.56
N GLY A 262 -15.79 -6.58 0.76
CA GLY A 262 -16.77 -7.45 1.42
C GLY A 262 -16.35 -8.93 1.58
N GLU A 263 -16.61 -9.48 2.77
CA GLU A 263 -16.33 -10.89 3.08
C GLU A 263 -17.03 -11.89 2.13
N PRO A 264 -18.29 -11.69 1.70
CA PRO A 264 -18.95 -12.62 0.78
C PRO A 264 -18.19 -12.81 -0.54
N ARG A 265 -17.69 -11.71 -1.12
CA ARG A 265 -16.91 -11.74 -2.36
C ARG A 265 -15.60 -12.51 -2.19
N LYS A 266 -14.89 -12.28 -1.07
CA LYS A 266 -13.68 -13.03 -0.72
C LYS A 266 -13.93 -14.54 -0.69
N ARG A 267 -15.02 -14.96 -0.05
CA ARG A 267 -15.41 -16.37 0.04
C ARG A 267 -15.65 -16.98 -1.33
N ILE A 268 -16.43 -16.29 -2.16
CA ILE A 268 -16.77 -16.76 -3.52
C ILE A 268 -15.51 -16.90 -4.37
N ILE A 269 -14.60 -15.92 -4.34
CA ILE A 269 -13.34 -15.98 -5.08
C ILE A 269 -12.50 -17.19 -4.63
N GLN A 270 -12.35 -17.40 -3.32
CA GLN A 270 -11.58 -18.54 -2.80
C GLN A 270 -12.18 -19.88 -3.22
N ILE A 271 -13.50 -20.04 -3.15
CA ILE A 271 -14.20 -21.25 -3.59
C ILE A 271 -13.98 -21.48 -5.10
N TRP A 272 -14.15 -20.43 -5.90
CA TRP A 272 -13.93 -20.52 -7.34
C TRP A 272 -12.48 -20.89 -7.68
N GLU A 273 -11.48 -20.30 -7.01
CA GLU A 273 -10.09 -20.69 -7.22
C GLU A 273 -9.84 -22.15 -6.84
N TYR A 274 -10.42 -22.60 -5.73
CA TYR A 274 -10.30 -23.99 -5.28
C TYR A 274 -10.86 -24.96 -6.31
N LEU A 275 -12.06 -24.70 -6.84
CA LEU A 275 -12.72 -25.55 -7.83
C LEU A 275 -11.95 -25.60 -9.16
N ASN A 276 -11.35 -24.48 -9.60
CA ASN A 276 -10.57 -24.43 -10.83
C ASN A 276 -9.13 -24.97 -10.67
N ALA A 277 -8.57 -24.93 -9.46
CA ALA A 277 -7.28 -25.55 -9.16
C ALA A 277 -7.38 -27.08 -9.07
N ALA A 278 -8.48 -27.61 -8.52
CA ALA A 278 -8.72 -29.04 -8.43
C ALA A 278 -8.90 -29.71 -9.82
N GLN A 279 -9.40 -28.98 -10.83
CA GLN A 279 -9.54 -29.48 -12.20
C GLN A 279 -8.19 -29.60 -12.95
N SER A 280 -7.11 -29.04 -12.40
CA SER A 280 -5.76 -29.13 -12.98
C SER A 280 -4.88 -30.21 -12.32
N THR A 281 -5.36 -30.89 -11.29
CA THR A 281 -4.66 -32.01 -10.63
C THR A 281 -5.62 -33.19 -10.48
N ASP A 282 -5.37 -34.31 -11.17
CA ASP A 282 -6.09 -35.59 -11.03
C ASP A 282 -5.96 -36.19 -9.61
N ASN A 283 -6.65 -35.63 -8.60
CA ASN A 283 -6.82 -36.27 -7.30
C ASN A 283 -8.07 -35.76 -6.55
N PRO A 284 -9.12 -36.58 -6.34
CA PRO A 284 -10.44 -36.10 -5.92
C PRO A 284 -10.67 -36.03 -4.39
N ALA A 285 -9.65 -36.05 -3.54
CA ALA A 285 -9.86 -36.11 -2.09
C ALA A 285 -9.06 -35.05 -1.30
N HIS A 286 -9.70 -33.92 -0.94
CA HIS A 286 -9.42 -33.20 0.31
C HIS A 286 -10.54 -32.20 0.66
N PRO A 287 -11.01 -32.08 1.91
CA PRO A 287 -11.98 -31.07 2.33
C PRO A 287 -11.29 -29.94 3.11
N ALA A 288 -10.86 -28.86 2.43
CA ALA A 288 -10.56 -27.50 2.94
C ALA A 288 -9.48 -26.80 2.08
N PRO A 289 -9.44 -25.45 2.01
CA PRO A 289 -8.34 -24.74 1.37
C PRO A 289 -6.99 -25.12 1.99
N VAL A 290 -6.08 -25.64 1.16
CA VAL A 290 -4.77 -26.13 1.61
C VAL A 290 -3.91 -24.96 2.10
N ARG A 291 -3.32 -25.12 3.28
CA ARG A 291 -2.49 -24.09 3.91
C ARG A 291 -1.12 -24.05 3.24
N TRP A 292 -0.73 -22.91 2.69
CA TRP A 292 0.60 -22.72 2.13
C TRP A 292 1.65 -22.63 3.26
N THR A 293 2.68 -23.48 3.22
CA THR A 293 3.73 -23.57 4.25
C THR A 293 5.02 -22.83 3.91
N GLY A 294 5.12 -22.27 2.69
CA GLY A 294 6.21 -21.38 2.29
C GLY A 294 7.35 -22.02 1.50
N SER A 295 7.93 -21.23 0.60
CA SER A 295 9.31 -21.32 0.12
C SER A 295 10.08 -20.07 0.59
N GLU A 296 11.42 -20.14 0.64
CA GLU A 296 12.39 -19.24 1.31
C GLU A 296 12.00 -17.76 1.55
N PRO A 297 12.42 -17.17 2.69
CA PRO A 297 12.10 -15.80 3.08
C PRO A 297 12.55 -14.77 2.03
N VAL A 298 11.71 -13.74 1.83
CA VAL A 298 12.07 -12.64 0.93
C VAL A 298 13.18 -11.82 1.58
N SER A 299 14.41 -11.91 1.06
CA SER A 299 15.46 -10.95 1.39
C SER A 299 15.06 -9.58 0.85
N VAL A 300 14.75 -8.65 1.75
CA VAL A 300 14.47 -7.25 1.42
C VAL A 300 15.80 -6.56 1.09
N LYS A 301 16.36 -6.85 -0.08
CA LYS A 301 17.53 -6.14 -0.65
C LYS A 301 17.23 -5.43 -1.98
N SER A 302 15.99 -5.43 -2.47
CA SER A 302 15.65 -4.66 -3.67
C SER A 302 15.14 -3.26 -3.29
N ALA A 303 15.86 -2.21 -3.71
CA ALA A 303 15.45 -0.82 -3.59
C ALA A 303 14.19 -0.46 -4.42
N ASP A 304 13.72 -1.40 -5.26
CA ASP A 304 12.59 -1.20 -6.14
C ASP A 304 11.26 -1.34 -5.37
N ARG A 305 10.54 -0.22 -5.23
CA ARG A 305 9.22 -0.12 -4.59
C ARG A 305 8.07 0.04 -5.58
N ASN A 306 8.35 -0.28 -6.83
CA ASN A 306 7.36 -0.51 -7.86
C ASN A 306 7.20 -2.03 -8.04
N LEU A 307 5.96 -2.45 -8.27
CA LEU A 307 5.58 -3.82 -8.60
C LEU A 307 4.76 -3.79 -9.89
#